data_AF-A0A7V9UI93-F1
#
_entry.id   AF-A0A7V9UI93-F1
#
_cell.length_a   1.000
_cell.length_b   1.000
_cell.length_c   1.000
_cell.angle_alpha   90.00
_cell.angle_beta   90.00
_cell.angle_gamma   90.00
#
_symmetry.space_group_name_H-M   'P 1'
#
loop_
_entity.id
_entity.type
_entity.pdbx_description
1 polymer ?
#
loop_
_entity_poly.entity_id
_entity_poly.type
_entity_poly.pdbx_seq_one_letter_code
_entity_poly.pdbx_strand_id
1 'polypeptide(L)'
;MDRHVETYYKRSSDDDMGGKFHEVIALHDSPDISWESIHKRVPSLPRGWYELSQLPIRDRIEFCRDYWLSQFPYHPNLSDFLVRFFDSLDDLGIYITQQKWEDPYHVEMIYSLSGDSGYYTGKLPSAESDLLNLQKEFPQYILPKDYLAFLQIHDGFCKTTDCTGVIPWKKMKDEYDLFQLMLLDEPNLSTSKGAPVDPKSLIPFYKSFGVPFYQCFWGEWYPQQEMGNVYYSHTSKTISDVSCSDTSCESMAFPTFIDWLMFYLERVE
;
A
#
# COMPACT_ATOMS: atom_id res chain seq x y z
N MET A 1 5.02 -10.11 18.84
CA MET A 1 4.63 -8.80 18.29
C MET A 1 5.89 -7.95 18.21
N ASP A 2 6.09 -7.30 17.07
CA ASP A 2 7.28 -6.48 16.80
C ASP A 2 7.31 -5.22 17.69
N ARG A 3 8.47 -4.92 18.28
CA ARG A 3 8.67 -3.76 19.19
C ARG A 3 8.38 -2.41 18.53
N HIS A 4 8.53 -2.31 17.21
CA HIS A 4 8.18 -1.13 16.44
C HIS A 4 6.67 -0.89 16.46
N VAL A 5 5.84 -1.94 16.40
CA VAL A 5 4.38 -1.83 16.49
C VAL A 5 3.99 -1.32 17.88
N GLU A 6 4.51 -1.94 18.93
CA GLU A 6 4.24 -1.54 20.32
C GLU A 6 4.72 -0.11 20.62
N THR A 7 5.80 0.35 19.99
CA THR A 7 6.33 1.70 20.16
C THR A 7 5.53 2.74 19.40
N TYR A 8 5.07 2.41 18.18
CA TYR A 8 4.32 3.33 17.36
C TYR A 8 2.88 3.51 17.86
N TYR A 9 2.20 2.40 18.18
CA TYR A 9 0.80 2.39 18.62
C TYR A 9 0.66 2.59 20.14
N LYS A 10 1.42 3.54 20.70
CA LYS A 10 1.28 3.94 22.11
C LYS A 10 0.22 5.01 22.29
N ARG A 11 -0.65 4.77 23.27
CA ARG A 11 -1.60 5.76 23.78
C ARG A 11 -0.87 6.86 24.54
N SER A 12 -1.23 8.11 24.32
CA SER A 12 -0.84 9.22 25.20
C SER A 12 -1.55 9.06 26.54
N SER A 13 -0.78 9.10 27.63
CA SER A 13 -1.32 9.02 28.98
C SER A 13 -0.72 10.11 29.84
N ASP A 14 -1.38 10.44 30.96
CA ASP A 14 -0.89 11.45 31.90
C ASP A 14 0.50 11.10 32.48
N ASP A 15 0.87 9.81 32.48
CA ASP A 15 2.16 9.29 32.95
C ASP A 15 3.22 9.18 31.84
N ASP A 16 2.83 9.22 30.56
CA ASP A 16 3.75 9.16 29.41
C ASP A 16 3.23 10.00 28.23
N MET A 17 3.75 11.23 28.12
CA MET A 17 3.44 12.19 27.06
C MET A 17 4.04 11.80 25.68
N GLY A 18 4.77 10.68 25.58
CA GLY A 18 5.38 10.20 24.34
C GLY A 18 4.44 9.48 23.38
N GLY A 19 3.21 9.17 23.78
CA GLY A 19 2.22 8.47 22.95
C GLY A 19 1.67 9.35 21.82
N LYS A 20 1.49 8.77 20.62
CA LYS A 20 1.01 9.48 19.42
C LYS A 20 -0.51 9.59 19.33
N PHE A 21 -1.24 8.76 20.09
CA PHE A 21 -2.68 8.58 19.91
C PHE A 21 -3.44 8.79 21.21
N HIS A 22 -4.55 9.49 21.14
CA HIS A 22 -5.50 9.58 22.25
C HIS A 22 -6.09 8.22 22.64
N GLU A 23 -6.45 7.39 21.64
CA GLU A 23 -6.98 6.05 21.86
C GLU A 23 -6.37 5.07 20.84
N VAL A 24 -6.06 3.86 21.31
CA VAL A 24 -5.59 2.74 20.50
C VAL A 24 -6.33 1.50 20.98
N ILE A 25 -6.99 0.80 20.06
CA ILE A 25 -7.69 -0.46 20.32
C ILE A 25 -7.09 -1.51 19.38
N ALA A 26 -6.30 -2.41 19.93
CA ALA A 26 -5.88 -3.64 19.25
C ALA A 26 -7.01 -4.66 19.37
N LEU A 27 -7.77 -4.87 18.28
CA LEU A 27 -8.98 -5.72 18.31
C LEU A 27 -8.67 -7.18 18.67
N HIS A 28 -7.49 -7.65 18.27
CA HIS A 28 -7.02 -9.01 18.52
C HIS A 28 -6.63 -9.26 19.98
N ASP A 29 -6.31 -8.21 20.73
CA ASP A 29 -6.03 -8.28 22.17
C ASP A 29 -7.26 -7.98 23.02
N SER A 30 -8.41 -7.67 22.38
CA SER A 30 -9.64 -7.23 23.04
C SER A 30 -10.85 -8.10 22.65
N PRO A 31 -10.85 -9.41 22.96
CA PRO A 31 -11.89 -10.35 22.52
C PRO A 31 -13.26 -10.09 23.14
N ASP A 32 -13.31 -9.37 24.26
CA ASP A 32 -14.56 -9.07 24.98
C ASP A 32 -15.39 -7.96 24.31
N ILE A 33 -14.82 -7.23 23.34
CA ILE A 33 -15.53 -6.12 22.70
C ILE A 33 -16.45 -6.66 21.60
N SER A 34 -17.75 -6.41 21.73
CA SER A 34 -18.73 -6.84 20.75
C SER A 34 -18.64 -6.06 19.43
N TRP A 35 -19.03 -6.72 18.33
CA TRP A 35 -19.14 -6.11 17.01
C TRP A 35 -20.00 -4.85 17.03
N GLU A 36 -21.15 -4.88 17.71
CA GLU A 36 -22.08 -3.75 17.78
C GLU A 36 -21.44 -2.52 18.43
N SER A 37 -20.58 -2.75 19.43
CA SER A 37 -19.84 -1.69 20.11
C SER A 37 -18.80 -1.06 19.21
N ILE A 38 -18.04 -1.88 18.47
CA ILE A 38 -17.04 -1.40 17.52
C ILE A 38 -17.69 -0.71 16.32
N HIS A 39 -18.69 -1.32 15.70
CA HIS A 39 -19.37 -0.78 14.53
C HIS A 39 -20.06 0.56 14.82
N LYS A 40 -20.54 0.78 16.05
CA LYS A 40 -21.06 2.09 16.48
C LYS A 40 -19.98 3.18 16.51
N ARG A 41 -18.75 2.83 16.88
CA ARG A 41 -17.61 3.76 16.90
C ARG A 41 -16.98 3.94 15.52
N VAL A 42 -16.90 2.85 14.75
CA VAL A 42 -16.23 2.80 13.45
C VAL A 42 -17.12 2.08 12.42
N PRO A 43 -18.13 2.77 11.86
CA PRO A 43 -19.07 2.16 10.91
C PRO A 43 -18.42 1.71 9.59
N SER A 44 -17.25 2.24 9.27
CA SER A 44 -16.50 1.89 8.06
C SER A 44 -15.70 0.60 8.19
N LEU A 45 -15.53 0.05 9.40
CA LEU A 45 -14.81 -1.20 9.60
C LEU A 45 -15.57 -2.36 8.91
N PRO A 46 -14.93 -3.15 8.04
CA PRO A 46 -15.54 -4.35 7.50
C PRO A 46 -15.77 -5.39 8.60
N ARG A 47 -16.95 -6.01 8.61
CA ARG A 47 -17.24 -7.08 9.58
C ARG A 47 -16.24 -8.23 9.49
N GLY A 48 -15.81 -8.60 8.29
CA GLY A 48 -14.80 -9.65 8.08
C GLY A 48 -13.46 -9.35 8.76
N TRP A 49 -13.06 -8.08 8.86
CA TRP A 49 -11.87 -7.67 9.62
C TRP A 49 -12.07 -7.89 11.12
N TYR A 50 -13.22 -7.49 11.68
CA TYR A 50 -13.52 -7.79 13.08
C TYR A 50 -13.51 -9.30 13.35
N GLU A 51 -14.18 -10.11 12.53
CA GLU A 51 -14.23 -11.56 12.71
C GLU A 51 -12.83 -12.20 12.60
N LEU A 52 -12.02 -11.74 11.64
CA LEU A 52 -10.61 -12.14 11.52
C LEU A 52 -9.83 -11.85 12.80
N SER A 53 -10.01 -10.67 13.41
CA SER A 53 -9.28 -10.28 14.63
C SER A 53 -9.52 -11.21 15.83
N GLN A 54 -10.63 -11.96 15.83
CA GLN A 54 -10.98 -12.90 16.90
C GLN A 54 -10.33 -14.29 16.73
N LEU A 55 -9.66 -14.52 15.60
CA LEU A 55 -9.02 -15.81 15.32
C LEU A 55 -7.60 -15.88 15.92
N PRO A 56 -7.10 -17.10 16.21
CA PRO A 56 -5.69 -17.31 16.54
C PRO A 56 -4.75 -16.71 15.48
N ILE A 57 -3.54 -16.29 15.88
CA ILE A 57 -2.53 -15.67 15.00
C ILE A 57 -2.33 -16.46 13.70
N ARG A 58 -2.12 -17.78 13.82
CA ARG A 58 -1.87 -18.67 12.68
C ARG A 58 -3.01 -18.63 11.67
N ASP A 59 -4.24 -18.72 12.16
CA ASP A 59 -5.43 -18.71 11.32
C ASP A 59 -5.58 -17.34 10.64
N ARG A 60 -5.30 -16.23 11.35
CA ARG A 60 -5.31 -14.87 10.77
C ARG A 60 -4.37 -14.76 9.57
N ILE A 61 -3.15 -15.23 9.72
CA ILE A 61 -2.11 -15.22 8.67
C ILE A 61 -2.55 -16.09 7.49
N GLU A 62 -3.00 -17.31 7.75
CA GLU A 62 -3.45 -18.26 6.72
C GLU A 62 -4.67 -17.73 5.93
N PHE A 63 -5.70 -17.25 6.62
CA PHE A 63 -6.87 -16.65 5.97
C PHE A 63 -6.52 -15.43 5.12
N CYS A 64 -5.62 -14.57 5.60
CA CYS A 64 -5.21 -13.39 4.82
C CYS A 64 -4.41 -13.77 3.58
N ARG A 65 -3.49 -14.74 3.70
CA ARG A 65 -2.74 -15.29 2.56
C ARG A 65 -3.69 -15.83 1.49
N ASP A 66 -4.63 -16.68 1.90
CA ASP A 66 -5.57 -17.31 0.98
C ASP A 66 -6.53 -16.27 0.36
N TYR A 67 -6.92 -15.25 1.14
CA TYR A 67 -7.68 -14.12 0.61
C TYR A 67 -6.91 -13.36 -0.47
N TRP A 68 -5.64 -12.99 -0.23
CA TRP A 68 -4.80 -12.32 -1.24
C TRP A 68 -4.70 -13.16 -2.52
N LEU A 69 -4.44 -14.47 -2.38
CA LEU A 69 -4.37 -15.39 -3.53
C LEU A 69 -5.69 -15.48 -4.30
N SER A 70 -6.83 -15.37 -3.62
CA SER A 70 -8.15 -15.40 -4.25
C SER A 70 -8.50 -14.12 -5.00
N GLN A 71 -7.94 -12.97 -4.57
CA GLN A 71 -8.23 -11.67 -5.17
C GLN A 71 -7.37 -11.39 -6.40
N PHE A 72 -6.10 -11.79 -6.38
CA PHE A 72 -5.22 -11.51 -7.50
C PHE A 72 -5.51 -12.37 -8.73
N PRO A 73 -5.38 -11.80 -9.96
CA PRO A 73 -5.34 -12.60 -11.16
C PRO A 73 -4.14 -13.55 -11.14
N TYR A 74 -4.20 -14.64 -11.91
CA TYR A 74 -3.08 -15.57 -12.03
C TYR A 74 -1.83 -14.83 -12.48
N HIS A 75 -0.76 -14.94 -11.69
CA HIS A 75 0.55 -14.40 -12.00
C HIS A 75 1.63 -15.45 -11.68
N PRO A 76 2.62 -15.68 -12.57
CA PRO A 76 3.71 -16.62 -12.30
C PRO A 76 4.40 -16.32 -10.98
N ASN A 77 4.72 -17.37 -10.22
CA ASN A 77 5.43 -17.32 -8.93
C ASN A 77 4.75 -16.55 -7.78
N LEU A 78 3.59 -15.92 -8.00
CA LEU A 78 2.90 -15.15 -6.96
C LEU A 78 2.50 -16.03 -5.77
N SER A 79 2.01 -17.24 -6.04
CA SER A 79 1.62 -18.18 -4.99
C SER A 79 2.78 -18.52 -4.06
N ASP A 80 3.90 -18.96 -4.63
CA ASP A 80 5.10 -19.33 -3.87
C ASP A 80 5.73 -18.12 -3.17
N PHE A 81 5.61 -16.93 -3.77
CA PHE A 81 6.04 -15.69 -3.15
C PHE A 81 5.19 -15.34 -1.92
N LEU A 82 3.86 -15.32 -2.05
CA LEU A 82 2.96 -14.98 -0.95
C LEU A 82 3.07 -15.97 0.20
N VAL A 83 3.22 -17.26 -0.07
CA VAL A 83 3.49 -18.26 0.99
C VAL A 83 4.74 -17.86 1.79
N ARG A 84 5.86 -17.58 1.12
CA ARG A 84 7.10 -17.16 1.80
C ARG A 84 6.95 -15.84 2.56
N PHE A 85 6.24 -14.88 2.00
CA PHE A 85 5.98 -13.60 2.66
C PHE A 85 5.15 -13.79 3.94
N PHE A 86 4.01 -14.49 3.86
CA PHE A 86 3.14 -14.71 5.01
C PHE A 86 3.77 -15.62 6.07
N ASP A 87 4.59 -16.60 5.67
CA ASP A 87 5.39 -17.43 6.58
C ASP A 87 6.45 -16.61 7.35
N SER A 88 6.81 -15.42 6.84
CA SER A 88 7.76 -14.52 7.50
C SER A 88 7.12 -13.59 8.53
N LEU A 89 5.78 -13.61 8.68
CA LEU A 89 5.04 -12.76 9.62
C LEU A 89 4.96 -13.40 11.01
N ASP A 90 5.19 -12.61 12.05
CA ASP A 90 4.98 -13.01 13.44
C ASP A 90 3.53 -12.81 13.89
N ASP A 91 2.85 -11.80 13.34
CA ASP A 91 1.48 -11.45 13.71
C ASP A 91 0.77 -10.66 12.59
N LEU A 92 -0.55 -10.71 12.60
CA LEU A 92 -1.43 -9.95 11.73
C LEU A 92 -2.57 -9.33 12.54
N GLY A 93 -2.39 -8.09 12.98
CA GLY A 93 -3.28 -7.40 13.90
C GLY A 93 -4.17 -6.37 13.23
N ILE A 94 -5.34 -6.10 13.81
CA ILE A 94 -6.20 -4.98 13.41
C ILE A 94 -6.22 -3.95 14.52
N TYR A 95 -5.89 -2.71 14.16
CA TYR A 95 -5.78 -1.59 15.08
C TYR A 95 -6.77 -0.51 14.70
N ILE A 96 -7.47 -0.02 15.71
CA ILE A 96 -8.30 1.18 15.63
C ILE A 96 -7.59 2.25 16.43
N THR A 97 -7.26 3.38 15.79
CA THR A 97 -6.56 4.49 16.43
C THR A 97 -7.34 5.79 16.32
N GLN A 98 -7.12 6.66 17.30
CA GLN A 98 -7.65 8.02 17.31
C GLN A 98 -6.53 8.95 17.75
N GLN A 99 -6.14 9.92 16.91
CA GLN A 99 -5.03 10.83 17.23
C GLN A 99 -5.40 11.81 18.34
N LYS A 100 -6.53 12.51 18.19
CA LYS A 100 -7.11 13.40 19.20
C LYS A 100 -8.55 13.01 19.50
N TRP A 101 -9.08 13.45 20.64
CA TRP A 101 -10.44 13.14 21.09
C TRP A 101 -11.55 13.44 20.05
N GLU A 102 -11.37 14.48 19.24
CA GLU A 102 -12.34 14.91 18.23
C GLU A 102 -12.07 14.31 16.85
N ASP A 103 -10.92 13.66 16.65
CA ASP A 103 -10.56 13.11 15.35
C ASP A 103 -11.36 11.83 15.07
N PRO A 104 -11.66 11.53 13.78
CA PRO A 104 -12.26 10.26 13.42
C PRO A 104 -11.33 9.09 13.76
N TYR A 105 -11.92 7.93 14.05
CA TYR A 105 -11.15 6.70 14.18
C TYR A 105 -10.57 6.26 12.84
N HIS A 106 -9.32 5.81 12.87
CA HIS A 106 -8.63 5.20 11.75
C HIS A 106 -8.44 3.71 12.00
N VAL A 107 -8.65 2.91 10.96
CA VAL A 107 -8.49 1.46 11.01
C VAL A 107 -7.37 1.05 10.09
N GLU A 108 -6.46 0.25 10.62
CA GLU A 108 -5.33 -0.29 9.88
C GLU A 108 -5.14 -1.77 10.23
N MET A 109 -4.80 -2.56 9.23
CA MET A 109 -4.31 -3.92 9.38
C MET A 109 -2.78 -3.89 9.39
N ILE A 110 -2.17 -4.55 10.37
CA ILE A 110 -0.73 -4.52 10.62
C ILE A 110 -0.16 -5.91 10.39
N TYR A 111 0.78 -5.98 9.45
CA TYR A 111 1.54 -7.19 9.13
C TYR A 111 2.90 -7.09 9.82
N SER A 112 3.03 -7.70 10.99
CA SER A 112 4.25 -7.68 11.80
C SER A 112 5.24 -8.70 11.26
N LEU A 113 6.44 -8.26 10.86
CA LEU A 113 7.47 -9.18 10.37
C LEU A 113 8.22 -9.84 11.53
N SER A 114 8.75 -11.02 11.25
CA SER A 114 9.59 -11.76 12.18
C SER A 114 10.91 -11.07 12.51
N GLY A 115 11.28 -11.18 13.79
CA GLY A 115 12.60 -10.76 14.28
C GLY A 115 12.81 -9.25 14.40
N ASP A 116 11.76 -8.50 14.75
CA ASP A 116 11.78 -7.03 14.89
C ASP A 116 12.29 -6.32 13.62
N SER A 117 11.91 -6.82 12.45
CA SER A 117 12.35 -6.28 11.16
C SER A 117 11.39 -5.22 10.58
N GLY A 118 10.38 -4.83 11.34
CA GLY A 118 9.38 -3.83 10.98
C GLY A 118 8.02 -4.44 10.67
N TYR A 119 7.14 -3.61 10.12
CA TYR A 119 5.79 -4.01 9.78
C TYR A 119 5.28 -3.32 8.51
N TYR A 120 4.22 -3.87 7.94
CA TYR A 120 3.43 -3.19 6.92
C TYR A 120 2.08 -2.77 7.49
N THR A 121 1.56 -1.65 7.00
CA THR A 121 0.21 -1.18 7.31
C THR A 121 -0.64 -1.23 6.05
N GLY A 122 -1.79 -1.88 6.14
CA GLY A 122 -2.81 -1.91 5.11
C GLY A 122 -4.05 -1.15 5.56
N LYS A 123 -4.53 -0.25 4.70
CA LYS A 123 -5.76 0.50 4.96
C LYS A 123 -7.00 -0.31 4.56
N LEU A 124 -8.16 0.22 4.93
CA LEU A 124 -9.45 -0.38 4.59
C LEU A 124 -9.56 -0.64 3.07
N PRO A 125 -10.20 -1.74 2.66
CA PRO A 125 -10.39 -2.06 1.25
C PRO A 125 -11.35 -1.07 0.57
N SER A 126 -11.14 -0.85 -0.73
CA SER A 126 -12.03 -0.08 -1.59
C SER A 126 -13.26 -0.90 -2.00
N ALA A 127 -14.43 -0.25 -2.06
CA ALA A 127 -15.62 -0.87 -2.65
C ALA A 127 -15.56 -0.83 -4.19
N GLU A 128 -16.31 -1.70 -4.87
CA GLU A 128 -16.39 -1.67 -6.34
C GLU A 128 -16.85 -0.31 -6.88
N SER A 129 -17.78 0.36 -6.18
CA SER A 129 -18.23 1.71 -6.53
C SER A 129 -17.11 2.75 -6.49
N ASP A 130 -16.14 2.56 -5.61
CA ASP A 130 -14.99 3.45 -5.47
C ASP A 130 -14.01 3.25 -6.64
N LEU A 131 -13.79 2.01 -7.07
CA LEU A 131 -12.97 1.70 -8.25
C LEU A 131 -13.57 2.31 -9.52
N LEU A 132 -14.90 2.29 -9.65
CA LEU A 132 -15.60 2.97 -10.75
C LEU A 132 -15.40 4.48 -10.72
N ASN A 133 -15.28 5.08 -9.53
CA ASN A 133 -15.00 6.51 -9.41
C ASN A 133 -13.54 6.81 -9.74
N LEU A 134 -12.59 5.99 -9.28
CA LEU A 134 -11.19 6.09 -9.65
C LEU A 134 -11.00 6.04 -11.17
N GLN A 135 -11.67 5.12 -11.87
CA GLN A 135 -11.60 5.02 -13.33
C GLN A 135 -12.14 6.27 -14.05
N LYS A 136 -13.09 7.00 -13.44
CA LYS A 136 -13.61 8.27 -13.99
C LYS A 136 -12.61 9.41 -13.86
N GLU A 137 -11.72 9.37 -12.87
CA GLU A 137 -10.66 10.38 -12.69
C GLU A 137 -9.59 10.27 -13.78
N PHE A 138 -9.38 9.07 -14.32
CA PHE A 138 -8.40 8.78 -15.38
C PHE A 138 -9.06 8.14 -16.61
N PRO A 139 -9.99 8.82 -17.30
CA PRO A 139 -10.82 8.21 -18.35
C PRO A 139 -10.04 7.88 -19.64
N GLN A 140 -8.83 8.43 -19.80
CA GLN A 140 -7.98 8.19 -20.95
C GLN A 140 -7.15 6.91 -20.82
N TYR A 141 -7.07 6.34 -19.62
CA TYR A 141 -6.21 5.20 -19.31
C TYR A 141 -7.02 4.06 -18.72
N ILE A 142 -6.61 2.83 -19.01
CA ILE A 142 -7.18 1.64 -18.38
C ILE A 142 -6.23 1.23 -17.27
N LEU A 143 -6.63 1.44 -16.01
CA LEU A 143 -5.80 1.08 -14.86
C LEU A 143 -5.59 -0.45 -14.81
N PRO A 144 -4.41 -0.93 -14.37
CA PRO A 144 -4.12 -2.37 -14.33
C PRO A 144 -5.08 -3.13 -13.42
N LYS A 145 -5.51 -4.32 -13.83
CA LYS A 145 -6.54 -5.06 -13.10
C LYS A 145 -6.01 -5.60 -11.78
N ASP A 146 -4.74 -5.97 -11.75
CA ASP A 146 -4.05 -6.43 -10.56
C ASP A 146 -3.90 -5.33 -9.50
N TYR A 147 -3.68 -4.08 -9.91
CA TYR A 147 -3.74 -2.92 -9.02
C TYR A 147 -5.16 -2.69 -8.48
N LEU A 148 -6.18 -2.75 -9.33
CA LEU A 148 -7.57 -2.62 -8.87
C LEU A 148 -7.96 -3.74 -7.89
N ALA A 149 -7.51 -4.97 -8.13
CA ALA A 149 -7.69 -6.09 -7.21
C ALA A 149 -6.96 -5.84 -5.87
N PHE A 150 -5.76 -5.28 -5.91
CA PHE A 150 -5.05 -4.89 -4.69
C PHE A 150 -5.80 -3.85 -3.86
N LEU A 151 -6.41 -2.85 -4.50
CA LEU A 151 -7.21 -1.84 -3.79
C LEU A 151 -8.43 -2.43 -3.06
N GLN A 152 -8.93 -3.59 -3.49
CA GLN A 152 -9.99 -4.35 -2.80
C GLN A 152 -9.47 -5.16 -1.60
N ILE A 153 -8.15 -5.30 -1.49
CA ILE A 153 -7.48 -5.82 -0.29
C ILE A 153 -7.14 -4.64 0.63
N HIS A 154 -6.43 -3.64 0.11
CA HIS A 154 -5.98 -2.44 0.82
C HIS A 154 -6.02 -1.18 -0.05
N ASP A 155 -6.82 -0.18 0.34
CA ASP A 155 -6.79 1.17 -0.24
C ASP A 155 -5.65 2.02 0.33
N GLY A 156 -4.43 1.62 -0.01
CA GLY A 156 -3.20 2.19 0.50
C GLY A 156 -2.49 1.24 1.46
N PHE A 157 -1.19 1.16 1.29
CA PHE A 157 -0.34 0.16 1.91
C PHE A 157 1.08 0.67 2.02
N CYS A 158 1.71 0.57 3.19
CA CYS A 158 3.06 1.10 3.37
C CYS A 158 3.89 0.32 4.40
N LYS A 159 5.21 0.36 4.24
CA LYS A 159 6.20 -0.12 5.23
C LYS A 159 6.31 0.87 6.39
N THR A 160 6.70 0.43 7.57
CA THR A 160 7.00 1.31 8.72
C THR A 160 7.99 2.43 8.38
N THR A 161 8.96 2.15 7.50
CA THR A 161 9.98 3.13 7.06
C THR A 161 9.41 4.18 6.10
N ASP A 162 8.33 3.85 5.40
CA ASP A 162 7.69 4.69 4.40
C ASP A 162 6.29 5.10 4.88
N CYS A 163 6.12 6.24 5.54
CA CYS A 163 4.80 6.71 6.00
C CYS A 163 3.83 7.15 4.87
N THR A 164 4.12 6.83 3.60
CA THR A 164 3.32 7.25 2.42
C THR A 164 2.86 6.06 1.61
N GLY A 165 3.78 5.29 1.03
CA GLY A 165 3.50 4.01 0.39
C GLY A 165 2.58 4.10 -0.83
N VAL A 166 1.75 3.08 -1.02
CA VAL A 166 0.67 3.07 -2.03
C VAL A 166 -0.35 4.13 -1.67
N ILE A 167 -0.62 5.01 -2.64
CA ILE A 167 -1.50 6.17 -2.49
C ILE A 167 -2.96 5.69 -2.47
N PRO A 168 -3.75 6.03 -1.44
CA PRO A 168 -5.18 5.72 -1.45
C PRO A 168 -5.89 6.34 -2.65
N TRP A 169 -6.85 5.66 -3.24
CA TRP A 169 -7.47 6.07 -4.51
C TRP A 169 -8.05 7.48 -4.45
N LYS A 170 -8.65 7.88 -3.32
CA LYS A 170 -9.23 9.23 -3.12
C LYS A 170 -8.20 10.35 -3.24
N LYS A 171 -6.93 10.04 -2.99
CA LYS A 171 -5.81 10.99 -3.06
C LYS A 171 -5.02 10.87 -4.36
N MET A 172 -5.30 9.86 -5.18
CA MET A 172 -4.54 9.58 -6.39
C MET A 172 -4.64 10.73 -7.40
N LYS A 173 -5.81 11.36 -7.54
CA LYS A 173 -5.99 12.53 -8.40
C LYS A 173 -5.24 13.76 -7.88
N ASP A 174 -5.36 14.04 -6.58
CA ASP A 174 -4.68 15.17 -5.94
C ASP A 174 -3.15 15.02 -6.06
N GLU A 175 -2.61 13.83 -5.80
CA GLU A 175 -1.18 13.55 -5.97
C GLU A 175 -0.74 13.55 -7.43
N TYR A 176 -1.57 13.10 -8.36
CA TYR A 176 -1.30 13.26 -9.79
C TYR A 176 -1.18 14.75 -10.14
N ASP A 177 -2.11 15.60 -9.71
CA ASP A 177 -2.05 17.04 -10.01
C ASP A 177 -0.81 17.71 -9.39
N LEU A 178 -0.47 17.36 -8.14
CA LEU A 178 0.76 17.82 -7.49
C LEU A 178 2.02 17.34 -8.22
N PHE A 179 2.03 16.09 -8.68
CA PHE A 179 3.11 15.51 -9.47
C PHE A 179 3.27 16.22 -10.82
N GLN A 180 2.17 16.50 -11.52
CA GLN A 180 2.21 17.26 -12.78
C GLN A 180 2.72 18.68 -12.57
N LEU A 181 2.30 19.36 -11.48
CA LEU A 181 2.83 20.69 -11.15
C LEU A 181 4.34 20.66 -10.91
N MET A 182 4.85 19.65 -10.22
CA MET A 182 6.29 19.46 -10.01
C MET A 182 7.05 19.24 -11.33
N LEU A 183 6.43 18.58 -12.31
CA LEU A 183 7.05 18.32 -13.61
C LEU A 183 6.97 19.51 -14.59
N LEU A 184 6.18 20.55 -14.31
CA LEU A 184 6.16 21.76 -15.15
C LEU A 184 7.52 22.46 -15.22
N ASP A 185 8.31 22.35 -14.16
CA ASP A 185 9.66 22.90 -14.08
C ASP A 185 10.69 22.04 -14.86
N GLU A 186 10.27 20.89 -15.39
CA GLU A 186 11.12 19.92 -16.10
C GLU A 186 10.68 19.77 -17.57
N PRO A 187 11.09 20.69 -18.47
CA PRO A 187 10.61 20.71 -19.85
C PRO A 187 11.06 19.52 -20.70
N ASN A 188 12.04 18.73 -20.24
CA ASN A 188 12.63 17.61 -20.98
C ASN A 188 12.68 16.32 -20.13
N LEU A 189 11.53 15.89 -19.61
CA LEU A 189 11.46 14.59 -18.94
C LEU A 189 11.85 13.48 -19.93
N SER A 190 12.79 12.63 -19.51
CA SER A 190 13.29 11.54 -20.33
C SER A 190 13.60 10.30 -19.49
N THR A 191 13.69 9.15 -20.17
CA THR A 191 14.20 7.92 -19.55
C THR A 191 15.68 8.08 -19.21
N SER A 192 16.22 7.17 -18.40
CA SER A 192 17.66 7.13 -18.09
C SER A 192 18.57 6.98 -19.33
N LYS A 193 18.04 6.54 -20.48
CA LYS A 193 18.74 6.50 -21.77
C LYS A 193 18.42 7.68 -22.70
N GLY A 194 17.65 8.67 -22.23
CA GLY A 194 17.34 9.90 -22.96
C GLY A 194 16.16 9.81 -23.92
N ALA A 195 15.33 8.76 -23.84
CA ALA A 195 14.08 8.73 -24.61
C ALA A 195 13.08 9.73 -24.01
N PRO A 196 12.41 10.58 -24.81
CA PRO A 196 11.45 11.54 -24.29
C PRO A 196 10.23 10.83 -23.68
N VAL A 197 9.69 11.37 -22.59
CA VAL A 197 8.51 10.84 -21.90
C VAL A 197 7.48 11.96 -21.76
N ASP A 198 6.21 11.73 -22.08
CA ASP A 198 5.14 12.69 -21.77
C ASP A 198 4.80 12.62 -20.27
N PRO A 199 5.03 13.69 -19.48
CA PRO A 199 4.65 13.75 -18.06
C PRO A 199 3.19 13.38 -17.79
N LYS A 200 2.26 13.72 -18.70
CA LYS A 200 0.82 13.48 -18.53
C LYS A 200 0.43 12.01 -18.66
N SER A 201 1.34 11.19 -19.18
CA SER A 201 1.17 9.74 -19.27
C SER A 201 1.55 9.01 -17.99
N LEU A 202 2.11 9.71 -17.00
CA LEU A 202 2.58 9.12 -15.75
C LEU A 202 1.57 9.34 -14.62
N ILE A 203 1.01 8.24 -14.12
CA ILE A 203 0.03 8.26 -13.03
C ILE A 203 0.67 7.69 -11.76
N PRO A 204 0.99 8.52 -10.74
CA PRO A 204 1.62 8.04 -9.53
C PRO A 204 0.65 7.18 -8.72
N PHE A 205 1.08 5.99 -8.34
CA PHE A 205 0.33 5.11 -7.44
C PHE A 205 1.08 4.83 -6.13
N TYR A 206 2.37 5.12 -6.07
CA TYR A 206 3.20 4.99 -4.88
C TYR A 206 4.15 6.17 -4.74
N LYS A 207 4.39 6.56 -3.48
CA LYS A 207 5.30 7.63 -3.08
C LYS A 207 6.14 7.12 -1.90
N SER A 208 7.45 7.42 -1.91
CA SER A 208 8.32 7.16 -0.74
C SER A 208 8.34 8.35 0.21
N PHE A 209 8.51 8.09 1.50
CA PHE A 209 8.49 9.14 2.52
C PHE A 209 9.80 9.93 2.53
N GLY A 210 9.69 11.27 2.63
CA GLY A 210 10.84 12.15 2.82
C GLY A 210 11.68 12.44 1.57
N VAL A 211 11.46 11.72 0.47
CA VAL A 211 12.11 11.97 -0.82
C VAL A 211 11.05 11.92 -1.93
N PRO A 212 11.04 12.85 -2.91
CA PRO A 212 10.07 12.86 -4.00
C PRO A 212 10.33 11.75 -5.04
N PHE A 213 10.30 10.50 -4.58
CA PHE A 213 10.39 9.30 -5.40
C PHE A 213 9.00 8.72 -5.60
N TYR A 214 8.69 8.40 -6.84
CA TYR A 214 7.37 7.91 -7.23
C TYR A 214 7.52 6.63 -8.05
N GLN A 215 6.53 5.75 -7.92
CA GLN A 215 6.26 4.73 -8.93
C GLN A 215 4.96 5.11 -9.62
N CYS A 216 5.00 5.07 -10.95
CA CYS A 216 3.94 5.55 -11.80
C CYS A 216 3.51 4.46 -12.77
N PHE A 217 2.21 4.34 -13.01
CA PHE A 217 1.72 3.67 -14.20
C PHE A 217 2.06 4.52 -15.41
N TRP A 218 2.60 3.90 -16.46
CA TRP A 218 2.96 4.61 -17.69
C TRP A 218 1.97 4.31 -18.81
N GLY A 219 1.17 5.31 -19.16
CA GLY A 219 0.14 5.25 -20.21
C GLY A 219 0.66 5.06 -21.64
N GLU A 220 1.98 5.02 -21.85
CA GLU A 220 2.61 4.75 -23.15
C GLU A 220 3.32 3.38 -23.20
N TRP A 221 3.30 2.60 -22.10
CA TRP A 221 4.01 1.32 -22.01
C TRP A 221 3.10 0.18 -21.52
N TYR A 222 2.85 -0.80 -22.41
CA TYR A 222 1.91 -1.91 -22.19
C TYR A 222 2.54 -3.29 -22.41
N PRO A 223 3.49 -3.72 -21.56
CA PRO A 223 4.28 -4.94 -21.80
C PRO A 223 3.45 -6.23 -21.79
N GLN A 224 2.30 -6.25 -21.11
CA GLN A 224 1.40 -7.41 -21.04
C GLN A 224 -0.07 -7.04 -21.33
N GLN A 225 -0.29 -6.08 -22.24
CA GLN A 225 -1.63 -5.52 -22.56
C GLN A 225 -2.27 -4.68 -21.43
N GLU A 226 -1.55 -4.47 -20.33
CA GLU A 226 -1.89 -3.54 -19.24
C GLU A 226 -0.71 -2.57 -19.03
N MET A 227 -0.97 -1.42 -18.40
CA MET A 227 0.07 -0.42 -18.14
C MET A 227 1.14 -1.00 -17.20
N GLY A 228 2.41 -0.85 -17.58
CA GLY A 228 3.54 -1.17 -16.72
C GLY A 228 3.86 -0.04 -15.73
N ASN A 229 4.78 -0.32 -14.82
CA ASN A 229 5.21 0.61 -13.77
C ASN A 229 6.63 1.09 -14.00
N VAL A 230 6.84 2.40 -13.87
CA VAL A 230 8.16 3.01 -13.94
C VAL A 230 8.44 3.85 -12.72
N TYR A 231 9.70 3.85 -12.31
CA TYR A 231 10.18 4.67 -11.24
C TYR A 231 10.58 6.06 -11.75
N TYR A 232 10.15 7.08 -11.03
CA TYR A 232 10.60 8.46 -11.19
C TYR A 232 11.49 8.86 -10.02
N SER A 233 12.70 9.34 -10.35
CA SER A 233 13.63 9.90 -9.38
C SER A 233 13.70 11.41 -9.55
N HIS A 234 13.23 12.17 -8.56
CA HIS A 234 13.40 13.62 -8.56
C HIS A 234 14.87 14.07 -8.51
N THR A 235 15.77 13.28 -7.92
CA THR A 235 17.20 13.62 -7.85
C THR A 235 17.85 13.60 -9.23
N SER A 236 17.58 12.55 -10.02
CA SER A 236 18.11 12.44 -11.38
C SER A 236 17.22 13.12 -12.42
N LYS A 237 15.96 13.40 -12.08
CA LYS A 237 14.91 13.91 -12.97
C LYS A 237 14.69 13.01 -14.19
N THR A 238 14.85 11.70 -13.98
CA THR A 238 14.69 10.68 -15.02
C THR A 238 13.64 9.66 -14.63
N ILE A 239 13.12 9.01 -15.66
CA ILE A 239 12.26 7.84 -15.58
C ILE A 239 13.09 6.58 -15.84
N SER A 240 12.75 5.48 -15.18
CA SER A 240 13.32 4.17 -15.49
C SER A 240 13.20 3.80 -16.97
N ASP A 241 14.25 3.22 -17.51
CA ASP A 241 14.27 2.78 -18.90
C ASP A 241 13.69 1.37 -19.04
N VAL A 242 12.59 1.28 -19.79
CA VAL A 242 11.85 0.02 -20.04
C VAL A 242 12.46 -0.84 -21.13
N SER A 243 13.47 -0.32 -21.85
CA SER A 243 14.19 -1.03 -22.91
C SER A 243 15.45 -1.72 -22.40
N CYS A 244 15.78 -1.57 -21.11
CA CYS A 244 16.92 -2.25 -20.51
C CYS A 244 16.67 -3.75 -20.42
N SER A 245 17.65 -4.54 -20.88
CA SER A 245 17.70 -6.00 -20.69
C SER A 245 18.05 -6.41 -19.26
N ASP A 246 18.37 -5.43 -18.42
CA ASP A 246 18.68 -5.61 -17.01
C ASP A 246 17.44 -6.11 -16.26
N THR A 247 17.65 -6.77 -15.13
CA THR A 247 16.54 -7.30 -14.33
C THR A 247 15.65 -6.14 -13.85
N SER A 248 14.33 -6.36 -13.72
CA SER A 248 13.38 -5.35 -13.24
C SER A 248 13.78 -4.71 -11.89
N CYS A 249 14.53 -5.44 -11.06
CA CYS A 249 15.11 -4.93 -9.80
C CYS A 249 16.16 -3.83 -10.01
N GLU A 250 16.92 -3.85 -11.10
CA GLU A 250 17.94 -2.85 -11.40
C GLU A 250 17.36 -1.65 -12.16
N SER A 251 16.44 -1.91 -13.09
CA SER A 251 15.79 -0.84 -13.85
C SER A 251 14.70 -0.12 -13.05
N MET A 252 14.17 -0.74 -11.98
CA MET A 252 13.00 -0.28 -11.24
C MET A 252 11.77 -0.07 -12.13
N ALA A 253 11.71 -0.80 -13.26
CA ALA A 253 10.57 -0.86 -14.16
C ALA A 253 9.98 -2.27 -14.15
N PHE A 254 8.67 -2.36 -13.94
CA PHE A 254 7.97 -3.62 -13.70
C PHE A 254 6.84 -3.81 -14.73
N PRO A 255 6.74 -4.99 -15.37
CA PRO A 255 5.68 -5.25 -16.34
C PRO A 255 4.26 -5.18 -15.79
N THR A 256 4.08 -5.56 -14.52
CA THR A 256 2.78 -5.58 -13.83
C THR A 256 2.88 -4.94 -12.45
N PHE A 257 1.75 -4.56 -11.86
CA PHE A 257 1.72 -4.09 -10.47
C PHE A 257 2.09 -5.23 -9.51
N ILE A 258 1.72 -6.48 -9.82
CA ILE A 258 2.13 -7.65 -9.03
C ILE A 258 3.66 -7.81 -9.01
N ASP A 259 4.36 -7.64 -10.13
CA ASP A 259 5.83 -7.69 -10.17
C ASP A 259 6.43 -6.63 -9.24
N TRP A 260 5.89 -5.41 -9.28
CA TRP A 260 6.30 -4.34 -8.36
C TRP A 260 5.97 -4.68 -6.90
N LEU A 261 4.79 -5.24 -6.63
CA LEU A 261 4.36 -5.59 -5.27
C LEU A 261 5.23 -6.70 -4.68
N MET A 262 5.59 -7.72 -5.46
CA MET A 262 6.53 -8.76 -5.03
C MET A 262 7.87 -8.14 -4.66
N PHE A 263 8.44 -7.31 -5.54
CA PHE A 263 9.66 -6.55 -5.23
C PHE A 263 9.51 -5.66 -3.99
N TYR A 264 8.36 -4.99 -3.83
CA TYR A 264 8.08 -4.14 -2.68
C TYR A 264 8.03 -4.95 -1.38
N LEU A 265 7.51 -6.17 -1.40
CA LEU A 265 7.39 -7.04 -0.22
C LEU A 265 8.66 -7.85 0.08
N GLU A 266 9.62 -7.90 -0.84
CA GLU A 266 10.91 -8.57 -0.62
C GLU A 266 11.66 -7.95 0.57
N ARG A 267 12.24 -8.83 1.38
CA ARG A 267 13.15 -8.45 2.46
C ARG A 267 14.51 -8.17 1.84
N VAL A 268 15.09 -7.02 2.20
CA VAL A 268 16.52 -6.79 1.96
C VAL A 268 17.26 -7.59 3.03
N GLU A 269 18.00 -8.62 2.60
CA GLU A 269 18.89 -9.40 3.48
C GLU A 269 20.11 -8.59 3.94
#